data_AF-A0A536UK80-F1
#
_entry.id   AF-A0A536UK80-F1
#
_cell.length_a   1.000
_cell.length_b   1.000
_cell.length_c   1.000
_cell.angle_alpha   90.00
_cell.angle_beta   90.00
_cell.angle_gamma   90.00
#
_symmetry.space_group_name_H-M   'P 1'
#
loop_
_entity.id
_entity.type
_entity.pdbx_description
1 polymer ?
#
loop_
_entity_poly.entity_id
_entity_poly.type
_entity_poly.pdbx_seq_one_letter_code
_entity_poly.pdbx_strand_id
1 'polypeptide(L)'
;MSRFANFDPRSGSLVERALFNHRWIVVLLCAVVTALLGWQATRLRLEASFEKTIPAGHPYIRNFLAYQGELSGLGNAVRIAVARPQGTIYDARYLDTLRRLSDEVFLLPGIDRARMKSLWTPTTRWVGVTEEGLEGGPVIPDGFDGSAPKLQQLAANIARSG
;
A
#
# COMPACT_ATOMS: atom_id res chain seq x y z
N MET A 1 -25.42 -50.60 28.84
CA MET A 1 -25.38 -49.51 29.85
C MET A 1 -24.11 -49.65 30.67
N SER A 2 -23.02 -49.05 30.21
CA SER A 2 -21.74 -49.00 30.93
C SER A 2 -21.88 -48.04 32.11
N ARG A 3 -21.94 -48.61 33.32
CA ARG A 3 -21.92 -47.92 34.61
C ARG A 3 -20.61 -47.12 34.69
N PHE A 4 -20.71 -45.79 34.68
CA PHE A 4 -19.57 -44.92 34.97
C PHE A 4 -18.98 -45.32 36.33
N ALA A 5 -17.69 -45.65 36.33
CA ALA A 5 -16.94 -45.98 37.53
C ALA A 5 -17.12 -44.87 38.58
N ASN A 6 -17.32 -45.30 39.83
CA ASN A 6 -17.48 -44.44 41.00
C ASN A 6 -16.33 -43.43 41.07
N PHE A 7 -16.61 -42.18 40.71
CA PHE A 7 -15.71 -41.07 40.95
C PHE A 7 -15.69 -40.80 42.46
N ASP A 8 -14.56 -41.03 43.13
CA ASP A 8 -14.41 -40.72 44.55
C ASP A 8 -14.22 -39.20 44.73
N PRO A 9 -15.19 -38.46 45.29
CA PRO A 9 -15.11 -36.99 45.44
C PRO A 9 -14.05 -36.52 46.46
N ARG A 10 -13.30 -37.45 47.06
CA ARG A 10 -12.25 -37.17 48.05
C ARG A 10 -10.84 -37.55 47.57
N SER A 11 -10.67 -38.15 46.39
CA SER A 11 -9.34 -38.43 45.84
C SER A 11 -8.70 -37.16 45.25
N GLY A 12 -7.41 -36.93 45.52
CA GLY A 12 -6.62 -35.83 44.95
C GLY A 12 -6.31 -34.67 45.90
N SER A 13 -5.54 -33.71 45.40
CA SER A 13 -5.16 -32.48 46.12
C SER A 13 -6.36 -31.57 46.45
N LEU A 14 -6.21 -30.63 47.39
CA LEU A 14 -7.30 -29.68 47.73
C LEU A 14 -7.85 -28.92 46.51
N VAL A 15 -6.98 -28.62 45.54
CA VAL A 15 -7.33 -27.95 44.28
C VAL A 15 -8.14 -28.88 43.37
N GLU A 16 -7.73 -30.15 43.23
CA GLU A 16 -8.50 -31.15 42.46
C GLU A 16 -9.89 -31.38 43.07
N ARG A 17 -9.99 -31.52 44.39
CA ARG A 17 -11.28 -31.71 45.06
C ARG A 17 -12.21 -30.51 44.88
N ALA A 18 -11.67 -29.28 44.88
CA ALA A 18 -12.45 -28.08 44.60
C ALA A 18 -12.95 -28.04 43.15
N LEU A 19 -12.09 -28.37 42.18
CA LEU A 19 -12.39 -28.38 40.75
C LEU A 19 -13.38 -29.49 40.35
N PHE A 20 -13.18 -30.73 40.80
CA PHE A 20 -13.98 -31.88 40.37
C PHE A 20 -15.36 -31.97 41.02
N ASN A 21 -15.52 -31.51 42.27
CA ASN A 21 -16.83 -31.41 42.90
C ASN A 21 -17.69 -30.26 42.34
N HIS A 22 -17.05 -29.18 41.85
CA HIS A 22 -17.73 -28.03 41.26
C HIS A 22 -17.50 -27.94 39.75
N ARG A 23 -17.53 -29.09 39.06
CA ARG A 23 -17.27 -29.20 37.61
C ARG A 23 -18.03 -28.15 36.76
N TRP A 24 -19.25 -27.80 37.14
CA TRP A 24 -20.05 -26.78 36.46
C TRP A 24 -19.50 -25.36 36.62
N ILE A 25 -18.95 -25.02 37.79
CA ILE A 25 -18.30 -23.73 38.04
C ILE A 25 -17.03 -23.60 37.18
N VAL A 26 -16.25 -24.69 37.07
CA VAL A 26 -15.05 -24.73 36.24
C VAL A 26 -15.39 -24.56 34.76
N VAL A 27 -16.40 -25.28 34.27
CA VAL A 27 -16.87 -25.15 32.88
C VAL A 27 -17.38 -23.73 32.60
N LEU A 28 -18.13 -23.14 33.52
CA LEU A 28 -18.63 -21.76 33.39
C LEU A 28 -17.47 -20.75 33.37
N LEU A 29 -16.48 -20.91 34.24
CA LEU A 29 -15.28 -20.07 34.25
C LEU A 29 -14.51 -20.17 32.91
N CYS A 30 -14.26 -21.38 32.43
CA CYS A 30 -13.62 -21.59 31.13
C CYS A 30 -14.42 -20.96 30.00
N ALA A 31 -15.74 -21.13 29.99
CA ALA A 31 -16.62 -20.53 28.98
C ALA A 31 -16.56 -19.00 29.00
N VAL A 32 -16.56 -18.37 30.18
CA VAL A 32 -16.42 -16.92 30.33
C VAL A 32 -15.06 -16.43 29.81
N VAL A 33 -13.97 -17.11 30.18
CA VAL A 33 -12.62 -16.76 29.68
C VAL A 33 -12.53 -16.92 28.16
N THR A 34 -13.07 -18.02 27.61
CA THR A 34 -13.11 -18.25 26.15
C THR A 34 -13.93 -17.17 25.45
N ALA A 35 -15.10 -16.78 25.98
CA ALA A 35 -15.92 -15.72 25.40
C ALA A 35 -15.21 -14.36 25.44
N LEU A 36 -14.52 -14.04 26.55
CA LEU A 36 -13.77 -12.80 26.71
C LEU A 36 -12.58 -12.74 25.74
N LEU A 37 -11.82 -13.83 25.62
CA LEU A 37 -10.72 -13.93 24.66
C LEU A 37 -11.23 -13.89 23.22
N GLY A 38 -12.35 -14.55 22.92
CA GLY A 38 -12.99 -14.51 21.61
C GLY A 38 -13.44 -13.10 21.23
N TRP A 39 -14.03 -12.35 22.18
CA TRP A 39 -14.40 -10.95 21.97
C TRP A 39 -13.18 -10.02 21.82
N GLN A 40 -12.08 -10.28 22.53
CA GLN A 40 -10.83 -9.56 22.28
C GLN A 40 -10.24 -9.90 20.90
N ALA A 41 -10.37 -11.15 20.46
CA ALA A 41 -9.89 -11.58 19.14
C ALA A 41 -10.62 -10.84 18.01
N THR A 42 -11.91 -10.50 18.16
CA THR A 42 -12.62 -9.68 17.15
C THR A 42 -12.11 -8.23 17.06
N ARG A 43 -11.31 -7.78 18.05
CA ARG A 43 -10.70 -6.43 18.07
C ARG A 43 -9.26 -6.43 17.57
N LEU A 44 -8.68 -7.59 17.23
CA LEU A 44 -7.35 -7.64 16.64
C LEU A 44 -7.37 -6.93 15.28
N ARG A 45 -6.64 -5.82 15.20
CA ARG A 45 -6.35 -5.15 13.93
C ARG A 45 -5.11 -5.80 13.33
N LEU A 46 -5.26 -6.36 12.14
CA LEU A 46 -4.13 -6.89 11.38
C LEU A 46 -3.31 -5.69 10.87
N GLU A 47 -2.37 -5.21 11.67
CA GLU A 47 -1.43 -4.18 11.24
C GLU A 47 -0.26 -4.85 10.52
N ALA A 48 -0.31 -4.86 9.19
CA ALA A 48 0.85 -5.20 8.35
C ALA A 48 1.87 -4.05 8.36
N SER A 49 2.36 -3.68 9.55
CA SER A 49 3.42 -2.70 9.69
C SER A 49 4.76 -3.41 9.51
N PHE A 50 5.31 -3.32 8.30
CA PHE A 50 6.66 -3.81 8.00
C PHE A 50 7.69 -3.25 8.99
N GLU A 51 7.51 -2.01 9.44
CA GLU A 51 8.36 -1.33 10.42
C GLU A 51 8.46 -2.09 11.76
N LYS A 52 7.36 -2.72 12.23
CA LYS A 52 7.34 -3.48 13.49
C LYS A 52 8.02 -4.85 13.40
N THR A 53 8.29 -5.31 12.18
CA THR A 53 9.01 -6.58 11.92
C THR A 53 10.52 -6.32 11.76
N ILE A 54 10.92 -5.07 11.62
CA ILE A 54 12.31 -4.67 11.42
C ILE A 54 13.04 -4.60 12.78
N PRO A 55 14.25 -5.20 12.93
CA PRO A 55 14.99 -5.19 14.18
C PRO A 55 15.51 -3.78 14.53
N ALA A 56 14.75 -3.04 15.35
CA ALA A 56 15.04 -1.66 15.77
C ALA A 56 16.40 -1.45 16.49
N GLY A 57 17.10 -2.53 16.84
CA GLY A 57 18.44 -2.47 17.42
C GLY A 57 19.54 -2.06 16.45
N HIS A 58 19.36 -2.21 15.13
CA HIS A 58 20.44 -1.99 14.17
C HIS A 58 20.71 -0.49 13.95
N PRO A 59 21.98 -0.04 13.89
CA PRO A 59 22.33 1.38 13.69
C PRO A 59 21.75 1.98 12.39
N TYR A 60 21.71 1.23 11.29
CA TYR A 60 21.05 1.70 10.05
C TYR A 60 19.56 1.98 10.23
N ILE A 61 18.84 1.15 10.98
CA ILE A 61 17.40 1.30 11.18
C ILE A 61 17.14 2.49 12.10
N ARG A 62 17.99 2.70 13.12
CA ARG A 62 17.92 3.90 13.97
C ARG A 62 18.14 5.19 13.18
N ASN A 63 19.13 5.21 12.30
CA ASN A 63 19.38 6.35 11.42
C ASN A 63 18.21 6.56 10.45
N PHE A 64 17.70 5.49 9.83
CA PHE A 64 16.53 5.57 8.97
C PHE A 64 15.32 6.17 9.70
N LEU A 65 14.98 5.66 10.89
CA LEU A 65 13.87 6.18 11.71
C LEU A 65 14.10 7.63 12.13
N ALA A 66 15.34 8.02 12.45
CA ALA A 66 15.68 9.40 12.82
C ALA A 66 15.46 10.40 11.67
N TYR A 67 15.78 10.00 10.44
CA TYR A 67 15.67 10.87 9.25
C TYR A 67 14.46 10.53 8.35
N GLN A 68 13.57 9.63 8.76
CA GLN A 68 12.46 9.14 7.92
C GLN A 68 11.54 10.27 7.45
N GLY A 69 11.34 11.31 8.27
CA GLY A 69 10.56 12.50 7.90
C GLY A 69 11.22 13.36 6.81
N GLU A 70 12.55 13.35 6.73
CA GLU A 70 13.33 14.06 5.70
C GLU A 70 13.34 13.28 4.37
N LEU A 71 13.22 11.96 4.45
CA LEU A 71 13.15 11.02 3.31
C LEU A 71 11.76 10.97 2.64
N SER A 72 10.96 12.03 2.77
CA SER A 72 9.62 12.13 2.14
C SER A 72 9.66 11.72 0.66
N GLY A 73 8.73 10.86 0.25
CA GLY A 73 8.65 10.32 -1.12
C GLY A 73 9.42 9.03 -1.40
N LEU A 74 10.22 8.50 -0.45
CA LEU A 74 10.96 7.23 -0.63
C LEU A 74 10.23 5.99 -0.08
N GLY A 75 9.20 6.16 0.75
CA GLY A 75 8.50 5.05 1.40
C GLY A 75 7.46 4.38 0.50
N ASN A 76 6.36 5.09 0.24
CA ASN A 76 5.19 4.52 -0.46
C ASN A 76 4.98 5.20 -1.80
N ALA A 77 5.01 4.41 -2.88
CA ALA A 77 4.72 4.89 -4.23
C ALA A 77 3.61 4.04 -4.86
N VAL A 78 2.50 4.69 -5.22
CA VAL A 78 1.43 4.09 -6.02
C VAL A 78 1.72 4.36 -7.49
N ARG A 79 1.74 3.30 -8.31
CA ARG A 79 1.93 3.40 -9.76
C ARG A 79 0.63 3.00 -10.45
N ILE A 80 0.09 3.92 -11.25
CA ILE A 80 -1.12 3.70 -12.03
C ILE A 80 -0.71 3.51 -13.49
N ALA A 81 -0.95 2.32 -14.05
CA ALA A 81 -0.69 2.03 -15.45
C ALA A 81 -2.01 1.99 -16.21
N VAL A 82 -2.16 2.87 -17.20
CA VAL A 82 -3.34 2.90 -18.09
C VAL A 82 -2.99 2.15 -19.37
N ALA A 83 -3.59 0.99 -19.58
CA ALA A 83 -3.36 0.20 -20.77
C ALA A 83 -4.37 0.56 -21.88
N ARG A 84 -3.90 0.57 -23.13
CA ARG A 84 -4.75 0.56 -24.32
C ARG A 84 -4.65 -0.82 -24.98
N PRO A 85 -5.68 -1.67 -24.89
CA PRO A 85 -5.59 -3.06 -25.38
C PRO A 85 -5.41 -3.20 -26.89
N GLN A 86 -5.86 -2.21 -27.68
CA GLN A 86 -5.71 -2.19 -29.14
C GLN A 86 -5.16 -0.84 -29.62
N GLY A 87 -4.11 -0.89 -30.45
CA GLY A 87 -3.46 0.31 -31.01
C GLY A 87 -2.31 0.83 -30.15
N THR A 88 -1.99 2.11 -30.29
CA THR A 88 -0.85 2.77 -29.61
C THR A 88 -1.32 3.82 -28.62
N ILE A 89 -0.42 4.25 -27.72
CA ILE A 89 -0.67 5.37 -26.80
C ILE A 89 -0.72 6.73 -27.50
N TYR A 90 -0.29 6.82 -28.76
CA TYR A 90 -0.29 8.04 -29.57
C TYR A 90 -1.66 8.29 -30.20
N ASP A 91 -2.67 8.37 -29.34
CA ASP A 91 -4.07 8.55 -29.71
C ASP A 91 -4.68 9.65 -28.84
N ALA A 92 -5.38 10.59 -29.49
CA ALA A 92 -5.95 11.74 -28.80
C ALA A 92 -6.89 11.37 -27.65
N ARG A 93 -7.74 10.35 -27.83
CA ARG A 93 -8.68 9.89 -26.80
C ARG A 93 -7.94 9.20 -25.64
N TYR A 94 -6.89 8.43 -25.93
CA TYR A 94 -6.05 7.84 -24.88
C TYR A 94 -5.42 8.94 -24.04
N LEU A 95 -4.79 9.91 -24.69
CA LEU A 95 -4.06 10.98 -24.04
C LEU A 95 -5.01 11.88 -23.24
N ASP A 96 -6.21 12.17 -23.75
CA ASP A 96 -7.25 12.88 -22.98
C ASP A 96 -7.71 12.10 -21.75
N THR A 97 -7.88 10.78 -21.88
CA THR A 97 -8.24 9.92 -20.73
C THR A 97 -7.13 9.94 -19.67
N LEU A 98 -5.87 9.82 -20.10
CA LEU A 98 -4.71 9.90 -19.21
C LEU A 98 -4.60 11.27 -18.53
N ARG A 99 -4.94 12.35 -19.25
CA ARG A 99 -4.97 13.71 -18.71
C ARG A 99 -5.99 13.84 -17.59
N ARG A 100 -7.24 13.45 -17.85
CA ARG A 100 -8.32 13.48 -16.85
C ARG A 100 -7.97 12.65 -15.61
N LEU A 101 -7.44 11.45 -15.81
CA LEU A 101 -7.00 10.60 -14.70
C LEU A 101 -5.88 11.27 -13.89
N SER A 102 -4.90 11.87 -14.56
CA SER A 102 -3.82 12.61 -13.91
C SER A 102 -4.37 13.81 -13.11
N ASP A 103 -5.31 14.57 -13.68
CA ASP A 103 -5.92 15.73 -13.04
C ASP A 103 -6.75 15.31 -11.81
N GLU A 104 -7.54 14.23 -11.93
CA GLU A 104 -8.33 13.70 -10.80
C GLU A 104 -7.43 13.19 -9.67
N VAL A 105 -6.37 12.43 -10.00
CA VAL A 105 -5.41 11.93 -8.99
C VAL A 105 -4.70 13.09 -8.29
N PHE A 106 -4.34 14.15 -9.02
CA PHE A 106 -3.69 15.33 -8.45
C PHE A 106 -4.58 16.04 -7.41
N LEU A 107 -5.90 15.95 -7.56
CA LEU A 107 -6.87 16.57 -6.66
C LEU A 107 -7.21 15.70 -5.43
N LEU A 108 -6.86 14.42 -5.41
CA LEU A 108 -7.15 13.53 -4.29
C LEU A 108 -6.44 13.97 -2.99
N PRO A 109 -7.11 13.88 -1.82
CA PRO A 109 -6.48 14.16 -0.55
C PRO A 109 -5.39 13.12 -0.23
N GLY A 110 -4.26 13.57 0.30
CA GLY A 110 -3.14 12.70 0.68
C GLY A 110 -2.09 12.44 -0.42
N ILE A 111 -2.28 13.00 -1.62
CA ILE A 111 -1.27 12.96 -2.69
C ILE A 111 -0.23 14.07 -2.49
N ASP A 112 1.05 13.71 -2.57
CA ASP A 112 2.14 14.68 -2.69
C ASP A 112 2.21 15.21 -4.13
N ARG A 113 1.52 16.34 -4.34
CA ARG A 113 1.41 17.03 -5.63
C ARG A 113 2.76 17.45 -6.21
N ALA A 114 3.74 17.78 -5.36
CA ALA A 114 5.07 18.20 -5.81
C ALA A 114 5.88 17.02 -6.38
N ARG A 115 5.55 15.79 -5.94
CA ARG A 115 6.25 14.56 -6.36
C ARG A 115 5.46 13.70 -7.34
N MET A 116 4.24 14.09 -7.68
CA MET A 116 3.45 13.39 -8.70
C MET A 116 4.14 13.46 -10.06
N LYS A 117 4.22 12.32 -10.75
CA LYS A 117 4.78 12.20 -12.11
C LYS A 117 3.75 11.58 -13.04
N SER A 118 3.56 12.18 -14.20
CA SER A 118 2.65 11.72 -15.27
C SER A 118 3.15 12.25 -16.61
N LEU A 119 2.75 11.64 -17.73
CA LEU A 119 3.07 12.18 -19.05
C LEU A 119 2.63 13.65 -19.20
N TRP A 120 1.56 14.02 -18.50
CA TRP A 120 0.97 15.36 -18.51
C TRP A 120 1.55 16.33 -17.46
N THR A 121 2.44 15.88 -16.58
CA THR A 121 3.07 16.79 -15.61
C THR A 121 4.19 17.59 -16.27
N PRO A 122 4.38 18.89 -15.94
CA PRO A 122 5.45 19.72 -16.50
C PRO A 122 6.87 19.20 -16.23
N THR A 123 7.03 18.36 -15.21
CA THR A 123 8.28 17.72 -14.81
C THR A 123 8.72 16.62 -15.78
N THR A 124 7.82 16.12 -16.62
CA THR A 124 8.13 15.13 -17.65
C THR A 124 8.62 15.85 -18.91
N ARG A 125 9.94 15.90 -19.05
CA ARG A 125 10.65 16.61 -20.10
C ARG A 125 11.56 15.65 -20.86
N TRP A 126 11.75 15.92 -22.15
CA TRP A 126 12.75 15.27 -22.97
C TRP A 126 14.00 16.14 -23.04
N VAL A 127 15.16 15.51 -23.19
CA VAL A 127 16.45 16.19 -23.40
C VAL A 127 17.18 15.43 -24.50
N GLY A 128 17.68 16.15 -25.51
CA GLY A 128 18.45 15.59 -26.61
C GLY A 128 19.78 16.32 -26.79
N VAL A 129 20.79 15.60 -27.28
CA VAL A 129 22.10 16.16 -27.64
C VAL A 129 22.12 16.44 -29.14
N THR A 130 22.48 17.66 -29.53
CA THR A 130 22.65 18.10 -30.91
C THR A 130 24.08 18.62 -31.12
N GLU A 131 24.47 18.87 -32.37
CA GLU A 131 25.79 19.47 -32.70
C GLU A 131 25.95 20.87 -32.09
N GLU A 132 24.83 21.56 -31.85
CA GLU A 132 24.76 22.92 -31.31
C GLU A 132 24.66 22.95 -29.78
N GLY A 133 24.43 21.79 -29.13
CA GLY A 133 24.41 21.69 -27.67
C GLY A 133 23.34 20.73 -27.13
N LEU A 134 22.69 21.12 -26.02
CA LEU A 134 21.58 20.38 -25.43
C LEU A 134 20.26 21.08 -25.75
N GLU A 135 19.33 20.34 -26.33
CA GLU A 135 17.95 20.76 -26.53
C GLU A 135 17.01 20.02 -25.58
N GLY A 136 15.89 20.63 -25.22
CA GLY A 136 14.89 19.95 -24.41
C GLY A 136 13.60 20.72 -24.27
N GLY A 137 12.55 20.01 -23.87
CA GLY A 137 11.21 20.55 -23.79
C GLY A 137 10.26 19.66 -23.00
N PRO A 138 9.02 20.11 -22.73
CA PRO A 138 7.99 19.23 -22.21
C PRO A 138 7.72 18.10 -23.20
N VAL A 139 7.39 16.92 -22.69
CA VAL A 139 7.06 15.78 -23.56
C VAL A 139 5.77 16.02 -24.32
N ILE A 140 4.73 16.52 -23.64
CA ILE A 140 3.53 17.06 -24.29
C ILE A 140 3.88 18.39 -24.98
N PRO A 141 3.72 18.51 -26.31
CA PRO A 141 3.97 19.76 -27.02
C PRO A 141 3.04 20.89 -26.60
N ASP A 142 3.52 22.13 -26.69
CA ASP A 142 2.68 23.30 -26.45
C ASP A 142 1.50 23.36 -27.44
N GLY A 143 0.33 23.75 -26.94
CA GLY A 143 -0.90 23.80 -27.73
C GLY A 143 -1.34 22.44 -28.26
N PHE A 144 -1.08 21.35 -27.50
CA PHE A 144 -1.55 20.02 -27.87
C PHE A 144 -3.08 19.98 -28.00
N ASP A 145 -3.56 19.67 -29.20
CA ASP A 145 -4.97 19.60 -29.58
C ASP A 145 -5.42 18.18 -29.98
N GLY A 146 -4.50 17.20 -29.93
CA GLY A 146 -4.75 15.83 -30.37
C GLY A 146 -4.72 15.64 -31.90
N SER A 147 -4.34 16.65 -32.68
CA SER A 147 -4.17 16.53 -34.13
C SER A 147 -3.02 15.59 -34.49
N ALA A 148 -3.07 15.00 -35.70
CA ALA A 148 -2.04 14.08 -36.17
C ALA A 148 -0.61 14.66 -36.14
N PRO A 149 -0.37 15.93 -36.51
CA PRO A 149 0.96 16.54 -36.39
C PRO A 149 1.44 16.62 -34.94
N LYS A 150 0.55 16.99 -33.99
CA LYS A 150 0.89 17.07 -32.57
C LYS A 150 1.14 15.70 -31.95
N LEU A 151 0.43 14.67 -32.39
CA LEU A 151 0.66 13.27 -31.98
C LEU A 151 2.02 12.76 -32.48
N GLN A 152 2.40 13.10 -33.72
CA GLN A 152 3.73 12.75 -34.25
C GLN A 152 4.85 13.48 -33.48
N GLN A 153 4.66 14.77 -33.20
CA GLN A 153 5.61 15.54 -32.39
C GLN A 153 5.75 14.95 -30.98
N LEU A 154 4.64 14.58 -30.34
CA LEU A 154 4.65 13.88 -29.05
C LEU A 154 5.43 12.56 -29.13
N ALA A 155 5.20 11.75 -30.16
CA ALA A 155 5.92 10.49 -30.33
C ALA A 155 7.44 10.71 -30.45
N ALA A 156 7.86 11.74 -31.19
CA ALA A 156 9.27 12.13 -31.29
C ALA A 156 9.83 12.59 -29.93
N ASN A 157 9.09 13.40 -29.16
CA ASN A 157 9.50 13.83 -27.83
C ASN A 157 9.67 12.64 -26.87
N ILE A 158 8.72 11.70 -26.87
CA ILE A 158 8.81 10.48 -26.05
C ILE A 158 10.03 9.65 -26.44
N ALA A 159 10.29 9.46 -27.74
CA ALA A 159 11.44 8.70 -28.21
C ALA A 159 12.79 9.32 -27.79
N ARG A 160 12.85 10.65 -27.59
CA ARG A 160 14.03 11.37 -27.09
C ARG A 160 14.15 11.42 -25.57
N SER A 161 13.13 10.96 -24.84
CA SER A 161 13.09 11.04 -23.36
C SER A 161 13.68 9.81 -22.66
N GLY A 162 14.15 8.82 -23.42
CA GLY A 162 14.63 7.52 -22.95
C GLY A 162 16.14 7.44 -22.79
#